data_AF-A0A8X8VZU5-F1
#
_entry.id   AF-A0A8X8VZU5-F1
#
_cell.length_a   1.000
_cell.length_b   1.000
_cell.length_c   1.000
_cell.angle_alpha   90.00
_cell.angle_beta   90.00
_cell.angle_gamma   90.00
#
_symmetry.space_group_name_H-M   'P 1'
#
loop_
_entity.id
_entity.type
_entity.pdbx_description
1 polymer ?
#
loop_
_entity_poly.entity_id
_entity_poly.type
_entity_poly.pdbx_seq_one_letter_code
_entity_poly.pdbx_strand_id
1 'polypeptide(L)'
;MLRLVRVLDIMGIVFEKFPITPSLIRSGFLEIIPNVVKFPCKIRKLAISECVVSRIFLTTLCGLPNLEVLKIEYCVFETYEVGESEEEEWEITEGDEFRSLQFLSLRCYQLEEVPCDIGDIPTLQEIFVRECGASVVASALNIQKVQKEEYDNNDLKVLIQD
;
A
#
# COMPACT_ATOMS: atom_id res chain seq x y z
N MET A 1 8.61 -21.27 6.40
CA MET A 1 9.05 -20.28 7.43
C MET A 1 8.18 -19.05 7.19
N LEU A 2 7.17 -18.82 8.01
CA LEU A 2 6.15 -17.77 7.78
C LEU A 2 6.77 -16.40 8.09
N ARG A 3 6.69 -15.47 7.13
CA ARG A 3 7.40 -14.18 7.14
C ARG A 3 6.46 -13.03 7.53
N LEU A 4 7.04 -11.98 8.12
CA LEU A 4 6.41 -11.06 9.08
C LEU A 4 5.88 -9.76 8.44
N VAL A 5 4.71 -9.31 8.88
CA VAL A 5 4.34 -7.88 8.82
C VAL A 5 5.27 -7.09 9.75
N ARG A 6 6.00 -6.09 9.25
CA ARG A 6 6.96 -5.29 10.03
C ARG A 6 6.44 -3.87 10.25
N VAL A 7 5.74 -3.63 11.36
CA VAL A 7 5.41 -2.26 11.78
C VAL A 7 6.70 -1.55 12.20
N LEU A 8 7.12 -0.52 11.44
CA LEU A 8 8.40 0.16 11.65
C LEU A 8 8.34 1.26 12.73
N ASP A 9 7.16 1.56 13.28
CA ASP A 9 6.99 2.50 14.38
C ASP A 9 6.95 1.76 15.72
N ILE A 10 8.13 1.61 16.32
CA ILE A 10 8.35 0.89 17.57
C ILE A 10 8.11 1.86 18.74
N MET A 11 6.87 1.87 19.25
CA MET A 11 6.57 2.23 20.64
C MET A 11 5.50 1.26 21.19
N GLY A 12 5.91 0.03 21.50
CA GLY A 12 5.16 -0.83 22.43
C GLY A 12 4.29 -1.95 21.86
N ILE A 13 4.45 -2.35 20.59
CA ILE A 13 3.85 -3.62 20.13
C ILE A 13 4.85 -4.74 20.40
N VAL A 14 4.66 -5.43 21.53
CA VAL A 14 5.12 -6.81 21.64
C VAL A 14 4.23 -7.61 20.70
N PHE A 15 4.78 -8.20 19.64
CA PHE A 15 4.10 -9.31 18.97
C PHE A 15 4.11 -10.49 19.94
N GLU A 16 3.30 -10.44 21.01
CA GLU A 16 2.92 -11.65 21.73
C GLU A 16 1.97 -12.42 20.82
N LYS A 17 2.54 -13.03 19.76
CA LYS A 17 1.82 -13.74 18.72
C LYS A 17 0.78 -12.86 18.03
N PHE A 18 1.12 -12.35 16.85
CA PHE A 18 0.08 -12.23 15.82
C PHE A 18 -0.69 -13.56 15.87
N PRO A 19 -2.01 -13.60 16.06
CA PRO A 19 -2.73 -14.84 15.98
C PRO A 19 -2.69 -15.25 14.50
N ILE A 20 -1.55 -15.82 14.07
CA ILE A 20 -1.42 -16.57 12.84
C ILE A 20 -2.21 -17.83 13.12
N THR A 21 -3.54 -17.74 13.05
CA THR A 21 -4.31 -18.96 12.88
C THR A 21 -3.90 -19.52 11.52
N PRO A 22 -3.70 -20.85 11.38
CA PRO A 22 -3.37 -21.48 10.10
C PRO A 22 -4.35 -21.14 8.97
N SER A 23 -5.51 -20.58 9.30
CA SER A 23 -6.53 -20.05 8.39
C SER A 23 -6.18 -18.73 7.70
N LEU A 24 -5.09 -18.05 8.07
CA LEU A 24 -4.64 -16.78 7.48
C LEU A 24 -3.51 -16.98 6.45
N ILE A 25 -3.35 -18.20 5.92
CA ILE A 25 -2.31 -18.54 4.95
C ILE A 25 -2.98 -19.05 3.68
N ARG A 26 -2.98 -18.23 2.63
CA ARG A 26 -3.37 -18.64 1.28
C ARG A 26 -2.13 -18.71 0.39
N SER A 27 -1.92 -19.86 -0.25
CA SER A 27 -0.80 -20.10 -1.18
C SER A 27 0.62 -19.77 -0.64
N GLY A 28 0.81 -19.80 0.69
CA GLY A 28 2.11 -19.53 1.34
C GLY A 28 2.35 -18.10 1.79
N PHE A 29 1.40 -17.18 1.58
CA PHE A 29 1.45 -15.79 2.03
C PHE A 29 0.49 -15.53 3.20
N LEU A 30 0.79 -14.53 4.02
CA LEU A 30 -0.14 -14.05 5.06
C LEU A 30 -1.29 -13.26 4.42
N GLU A 31 -2.51 -13.72 4.63
CA GLU A 31 -3.74 -13.01 4.30
C GLU A 31 -4.16 -12.17 5.51
N ILE A 32 -4.16 -10.85 5.37
CA ILE A 32 -4.55 -9.95 6.45
C ILE A 32 -6.06 -9.72 6.37
N ILE A 33 -6.81 -10.34 7.28
CA ILE A 33 -8.26 -10.11 7.39
C ILE A 33 -8.51 -8.80 8.17
N PRO A 34 -9.13 -7.79 7.55
CA PRO A 34 -9.36 -6.46 8.15
C PRO A 34 -10.13 -6.46 9.47
N ASN A 35 -11.09 -7.37 9.61
CA ASN A 35 -11.87 -7.50 10.84
C ASN A 35 -11.11 -8.20 11.98
N VAL A 36 -9.94 -8.78 11.70
CA VAL A 36 -9.12 -9.52 12.67
C VAL A 36 -7.90 -8.70 13.09
N VAL A 37 -7.34 -7.89 12.17
CA VAL A 37 -6.14 -7.09 12.44
C VAL A 37 -6.53 -5.67 12.84
N LYS A 38 -6.27 -5.34 14.10
CA LYS A 38 -6.44 -3.98 14.63
C LYS A 38 -5.09 -3.28 14.72
N PHE A 39 -4.92 -2.27 13.89
CA PHE A 39 -3.77 -1.37 13.96
C PHE A 39 -3.98 -0.33 15.06
N PRO A 40 -2.99 -0.08 15.93
CA PRO A 40 -3.06 1.06 16.83
C PRO A 40 -3.19 2.37 16.04
N CYS A 41 -4.13 3.22 16.45
CA CYS A 41 -4.42 4.50 15.82
C CYS A 41 -3.25 5.52 15.83
N LYS A 42 -2.16 5.21 16.54
CA LYS A 42 -0.95 6.06 16.62
C LYS A 42 0.15 5.65 15.64
N ILE A 43 -0.06 4.60 14.83
CA ILE A 43 0.94 4.20 13.84
C ILE A 43 1.12 5.32 12.83
N ARG A 44 2.39 5.75 12.66
CA ARG A 44 2.76 6.70 11.61
C ARG A 44 3.54 6.05 10.48
N LYS A 45 4.23 4.95 10.76
CA LYS A 45 5.06 4.25 9.78
C LYS A 45 4.74 2.77 9.75
N LEU A 46 4.33 2.29 8.59
CA LEU A 46 4.02 0.89 8.35
C LEU A 46 4.84 0.37 7.18
N ALA A 47 5.49 -0.77 7.38
CA ALA A 47 5.98 -1.58 6.28
C ALA A 47 5.31 -2.95 6.30
N ILE A 48 4.80 -3.36 5.15
CA ILE A 48 4.32 -4.71 4.92
C ILE A 48 5.26 -5.37 3.94
N SER A 49 5.56 -6.63 4.20
CA SER A 49 6.43 -7.37 3.30
C SER A 49 6.04 -8.83 3.21
N GLU A 50 6.13 -9.39 2.00
CA GLU A 50 5.84 -10.81 1.73
C GLU A 50 4.43 -11.21 2.20
N CYS A 51 3.47 -10.32 1.96
CA CYS A 51 2.05 -10.50 2.30
C CYS A 51 1.20 -10.60 1.04
N VAL A 52 0.02 -11.21 1.16
CA VAL A 52 -1.07 -10.99 0.19
C VAL A 52 -1.81 -9.73 0.62
N VAL A 53 -1.91 -8.78 -0.31
CA VAL A 53 -2.56 -7.49 -0.13
C VAL A 53 -3.88 -7.53 -0.86
N SER A 54 -4.97 -7.64 -0.11
CA SER A 54 -6.32 -7.53 -0.66
C SER A 54 -6.78 -6.07 -0.66
N ARG A 55 -7.74 -5.75 -1.52
CA ARG A 55 -8.39 -4.42 -1.53
C ARG A 55 -8.90 -4.01 -0.14
N ILE A 56 -9.55 -4.93 0.57
CA ILE A 56 -10.08 -4.65 1.91
C ILE A 56 -8.96 -4.32 2.91
N PHE A 57 -7.78 -4.92 2.75
CA PHE A 57 -6.62 -4.58 3.56
C PHE A 57 -6.11 -3.17 3.27
N LEU A 58 -6.02 -2.77 2.00
CA LEU A 58 -5.64 -1.42 1.59
C LEU A 58 -6.61 -0.36 2.14
N THR A 59 -7.92 -0.58 2.04
CA THR A 59 -8.96 0.26 2.67
C THR A 59 -8.71 0.45 4.17
N THR A 60 -8.28 -0.62 4.86
CA THR A 60 -7.95 -0.54 6.29
C THR A 60 -6.75 0.36 6.56
N LEU A 61 -5.75 0.34 5.67
CA LEU A 61 -4.58 1.20 5.76
C LEU A 61 -4.93 2.66 5.48
N CYS A 62 -5.82 2.93 4.51
CA CYS A 62 -6.34 4.27 4.23
C CYS A 62 -6.99 4.89 5.48
N GLY A 63 -7.73 4.08 6.24
CA GLY A 63 -8.40 4.51 7.47
C GLY A 63 -7.48 4.83 8.66
N LEU A 64 -6.16 4.63 8.54
CA LEU A 64 -5.23 4.93 9.63
C LEU A 64 -4.98 6.44 9.77
N PRO A 65 -5.41 7.07 10.87
CA PRO A 65 -5.53 8.53 10.93
C PRO A 65 -4.19 9.28 10.98
N ASN A 66 -3.09 8.59 11.29
CA ASN A 66 -1.77 9.18 11.43
C ASN A 66 -0.73 8.51 10.51
N LEU A 67 -1.14 7.66 9.57
CA LEU A 67 -0.19 6.94 8.72
C LEU A 67 0.47 7.91 7.74
N GLU A 68 1.76 8.16 7.94
CA GLU A 68 2.58 9.07 7.14
C GLU A 68 3.48 8.34 6.15
N VAL A 69 3.91 7.12 6.50
CA VAL A 69 4.84 6.32 5.70
C VAL A 69 4.25 4.94 5.50
N LEU A 70 4.01 4.57 4.25
CA LEU A 70 3.62 3.23 3.85
C LEU A 70 4.70 2.64 2.94
N LYS A 71 5.18 1.44 3.30
CA LYS A 71 6.10 0.66 2.47
C LYS A 71 5.50 -0.70 2.18
N ILE A 72 5.46 -1.09 0.92
CA ILE A 72 4.96 -2.39 0.46
C ILE A 72 6.09 -3.08 -0.31
N GLU A 73 6.59 -4.18 0.24
CA GLU A 73 7.78 -4.87 -0.29
C GLU A 73 7.53 -6.36 -0.52
N TYR A 74 7.70 -6.83 -1.76
CA TYR A 74 7.54 -8.23 -2.14
C TYR A 74 6.13 -8.78 -1.84
N CYS A 75 5.12 -7.92 -1.90
CA CYS A 75 3.73 -8.33 -1.72
C CYS A 75 3.09 -8.76 -3.04
N VAL A 76 2.07 -9.59 -2.92
CA VAL A 76 1.20 -10.02 -4.02
C VAL A 76 -0.14 -9.34 -3.83
N PHE A 77 -0.67 -8.69 -4.84
CA PHE A 77 -2.01 -8.08 -4.77
C PHE A 77 -3.04 -9.12 -5.21
N GLU A 78 -4.12 -9.25 -4.43
CA GLU A 78 -5.16 -10.24 -4.69
C GLU A 78 -6.11 -9.71 -5.77
N THR A 79 -6.05 -10.26 -6.98
CA THR A 79 -7.06 -10.04 -8.01
C THR A 79 -8.34 -10.80 -7.67
N TYR A 80 -9.47 -10.22 -8.05
CA TYR A 80 -10.74 -10.90 -7.98
C TYR A 80 -11.50 -10.70 -9.30
N GLU A 81 -11.90 -11.81 -9.90
CA GLU A 81 -12.74 -11.80 -11.09
C GLU A 81 -14.19 -11.46 -10.67
N VAL A 82 -14.72 -10.34 -11.15
CA VAL A 82 -16.15 -10.01 -10.99
C VAL A 82 -16.81 -10.12 -12.36
N GLY A 83 -17.33 -11.32 -12.66
CA GLY A 83 -17.94 -11.58 -13.96
C GLY A 83 -16.88 -11.76 -15.06
N GLU A 84 -16.94 -10.95 -16.11
CA GLU A 84 -15.99 -10.98 -17.24
C GLU A 84 -14.92 -9.87 -17.17
N SER A 85 -14.92 -9.04 -16.11
CA SER A 85 -13.90 -8.01 -15.92
C SER A 85 -12.97 -8.34 -14.76
N GLU A 86 -11.67 -8.14 -15.01
CA GLU A 86 -10.66 -8.02 -13.97
C GLU A 86 -10.80 -6.61 -13.39
N GLU A 87 -11.08 -6.49 -12.09
CA GLU A 87 -11.00 -5.21 -11.38
C GLU A 87 -9.55 -4.93 -10.96
N GLU A 88 -9.21 -3.63 -10.87
CA GLU A 88 -7.86 -3.17 -10.50
C GLU A 88 -7.41 -3.75 -9.16
N GLU A 89 -6.20 -4.29 -9.14
CA GLU A 89 -5.54 -4.91 -7.98
C GLU A 89 -5.39 -3.96 -6.78
N TRP A 90 -5.33 -2.66 -7.06
CA TRP A 90 -5.19 -1.60 -6.07
C TRP A 90 -5.96 -0.37 -6.53
N GLU A 91 -7.17 -0.23 -5.99
CA GLU A 91 -8.07 0.92 -6.21
C GLU A 91 -8.24 1.71 -4.89
N ILE A 92 -8.41 3.02 -4.98
CA ILE A 92 -8.84 3.87 -3.85
C ILE A 92 -10.24 4.36 -4.15
N THR A 93 -11.24 3.97 -3.34
CA THR A 93 -12.61 4.42 -3.54
C THR A 93 -13.02 5.61 -2.68
N GLU A 94 -14.14 6.25 -3.01
CA GLU A 94 -14.73 7.32 -2.20
C GLU A 94 -14.88 6.88 -0.73
N GLY A 95 -14.16 7.55 0.17
CA GLY A 95 -14.09 7.22 1.59
C GLY A 95 -12.81 6.52 2.04
N ASP A 96 -11.96 6.06 1.11
CA ASP A 96 -10.67 5.43 1.36
C ASP A 96 -9.51 6.45 1.36
N GLU A 97 -9.63 7.51 2.14
CA GLU A 97 -8.69 8.63 2.07
C GLU A 97 -7.50 8.45 3.02
N PHE A 98 -6.30 8.29 2.46
CA PHE A 98 -5.06 8.44 3.23
C PHE A 98 -4.91 9.89 3.72
N ARG A 99 -5.34 10.17 4.96
CA ARG A 99 -5.38 11.56 5.47
C ARG A 99 -4.03 12.18 5.81
N SER A 100 -2.98 11.38 5.94
CA SER A 100 -1.68 11.85 6.42
C SER A 100 -0.51 11.26 5.67
N LEU A 101 -0.76 10.46 4.62
CA LEU A 101 0.29 9.77 3.90
C LEU A 101 1.17 10.80 3.19
N GLN A 102 2.45 10.76 3.50
CA GLN A 102 3.47 11.66 2.96
C GLN A 102 4.45 10.89 2.07
N PHE A 103 4.68 9.61 2.37
CA PHE A 103 5.64 8.78 1.66
C PHE A 103 5.05 7.40 1.35
N LEU A 104 5.07 7.05 0.08
CA LEU A 104 4.75 5.71 -0.41
C LEU A 104 6.00 5.06 -1.00
N SER A 105 6.36 3.86 -0.55
CA SER A 105 7.39 3.05 -1.20
C SER A 105 6.86 1.72 -1.67
N LEU A 106 7.16 1.41 -2.93
CA LEU A 106 6.73 0.21 -3.61
C LEU A 106 7.92 -0.60 -4.09
N ARG A 107 7.89 -1.89 -3.78
CA ARG A 107 8.83 -2.90 -4.27
C ARG A 107 8.09 -4.19 -4.60
N CYS A 108 7.21 -4.14 -5.59
CA CYS A 108 6.31 -5.22 -5.96
C CYS A 108 6.36 -5.46 -7.47
N TYR A 109 6.79 -6.65 -7.89
CA TYR A 109 6.88 -7.01 -9.31
C TYR A 109 5.53 -7.40 -9.93
N GLN A 110 4.57 -7.79 -9.10
CA GLN A 110 3.26 -8.26 -9.57
C GLN A 110 2.21 -7.16 -9.61
N LEU A 111 2.46 -6.03 -8.93
CA LEU A 111 1.54 -4.89 -8.98
C LEU A 111 1.49 -4.36 -10.41
N GLU A 112 0.30 -4.21 -10.96
CA GLU A 112 0.11 -3.70 -12.32
C GLU A 112 0.35 -2.19 -12.39
N GLU A 113 -0.29 -1.42 -11.53
CA GLU A 113 -0.14 0.04 -11.51
C GLU A 113 -0.35 0.66 -10.13
N VAL A 114 0.01 1.93 -10.02
CA VAL A 114 -0.30 2.77 -8.85
C VAL A 114 -1.63 3.47 -9.14
N PRO A 115 -2.66 3.33 -8.29
CA PRO A 115 -3.93 4.02 -8.50
C PRO A 115 -3.74 5.52 -8.62
N CYS A 116 -4.40 6.13 -9.61
CA CYS A 116 -4.23 7.55 -9.91
C CYS A 116 -4.66 8.46 -8.74
N ASP A 117 -5.65 8.03 -7.96
CA ASP A 117 -6.15 8.72 -6.76
C ASP A 117 -5.09 8.90 -5.67
N ILE A 118 -3.99 8.14 -5.69
CA ILE A 118 -2.82 8.40 -4.84
C ILE A 118 -2.31 9.83 -5.08
N GLY A 119 -2.39 10.32 -6.31
CA GLY A 119 -2.02 11.69 -6.67
C GLY A 119 -2.85 12.76 -5.99
N ASP A 120 -4.10 12.46 -5.66
CA ASP A 120 -5.03 13.41 -5.05
C ASP A 120 -4.83 13.57 -3.55
N ILE A 121 -3.95 12.75 -2.94
CA ILE A 121 -3.61 12.85 -1.52
C ILE A 121 -2.79 14.14 -1.30
N PRO A 122 -3.36 15.16 -0.63
CA PRO A 122 -2.74 16.48 -0.55
C PRO A 122 -1.47 16.51 0.31
N THR A 123 -1.31 15.50 1.19
CA THR A 123 -0.13 15.37 2.04
C THR A 123 1.01 14.59 1.40
N LEU A 124 0.78 13.95 0.25
CA LEU A 124 1.75 13.08 -0.38
C LEU A 124 2.90 13.90 -0.97
N GLN A 125 4.12 13.58 -0.57
CA GLN A 125 5.32 14.31 -0.97
C GLN A 125 6.23 13.45 -1.84
N GLU A 126 6.21 12.13 -1.65
CA GLU A 126 7.13 11.25 -2.36
C GLU A 126 6.53 9.86 -2.65
N ILE A 127 6.70 9.42 -3.89
CA ILE A 127 6.49 8.04 -4.32
C ILE A 127 7.86 7.47 -4.71
N PHE A 128 8.29 6.44 -3.98
CA PHE A 128 9.54 5.73 -4.21
C PHE A 128 9.26 4.35 -4.80
N VAL A 129 9.55 4.18 -6.09
CA VAL A 129 9.37 2.91 -6.79
C VAL A 129 10.72 2.25 -6.94
N ARG A 130 10.84 1.01 -6.46
CA ARG A 130 12.06 0.23 -6.57
C ARG A 130 11.74 -1.16 -7.07
N GLU A 131 12.48 -1.69 -8.03
CA GLU A 131 12.34 -3.11 -8.43
C GLU A 131 10.86 -3.50 -8.70
N CYS A 132 10.13 -2.64 -9.42
CA CYS A 132 8.74 -2.88 -9.85
C CYS A 132 8.66 -3.06 -11.37
N GLY A 133 7.49 -3.49 -11.87
CA GLY A 133 7.20 -3.54 -13.30
C GLY A 133 7.20 -2.18 -13.98
N ALA A 134 7.43 -2.15 -15.30
CA ALA A 134 7.45 -0.92 -16.08
C ALA A 134 6.10 -0.15 -16.05
N SER A 135 4.99 -0.87 -15.88
CA SER A 135 3.65 -0.29 -15.73
C SER A 135 3.52 0.54 -14.45
N VAL A 136 3.99 0.03 -13.30
CA VAL A 136 4.03 0.77 -12.02
C VAL A 136 4.90 2.03 -12.13
N VAL A 137 6.04 1.93 -12.83
CA VAL A 137 6.90 3.10 -13.08
C VAL A 137 6.17 4.12 -13.93
N ALA A 138 5.49 3.69 -15.00
CA ALA A 138 4.74 4.56 -15.89
C ALA A 138 3.56 5.26 -15.18
N SER A 139 2.79 4.53 -14.37
CA SER A 139 1.66 5.09 -13.62
C SER A 139 2.14 6.09 -12.55
N ALA A 140 3.21 5.78 -11.82
CA ALA A 140 3.80 6.70 -10.84
C ALA A 140 4.28 8.00 -11.49
N LEU A 141 4.97 7.92 -12.64
CA LEU A 141 5.37 9.10 -13.40
C LEU A 141 4.17 9.87 -13.96
N ASN A 142 3.10 9.18 -14.36
CA ASN A 142 1.87 9.83 -14.81
C ASN A 142 1.21 10.63 -13.68
N ILE A 143 1.14 10.10 -12.47
CA ILE A 143 0.66 10.82 -11.28
C ILE A 143 1.45 12.13 -11.08
N GLN A 144 2.79 12.06 -11.16
CA GLN A 144 3.62 13.26 -11.03
C GLN A 144 3.33 14.28 -12.14
N LYS A 145 3.15 13.80 -13.37
CA LYS A 145 2.86 14.64 -14.53
C LYS A 145 1.52 15.35 -14.36
N VAL A 146 0.46 14.63 -13.97
CA VAL A 146 -0.87 15.19 -13.72
C VAL A 146 -0.81 16.25 -12.62
N GLN A 147 -0.16 15.96 -11.49
CA GLN A 147 0.03 16.93 -10.40
C GLN A 147 0.69 18.23 -10.90
N LYS A 148 1.70 18.12 -11.78
CA LYS A 148 2.37 19.29 -12.34
C LYS A 148 1.54 20.05 -13.37
N GLU A 149 0.92 19.36 -14.32
CA GLU A 149 0.27 19.98 -15.47
C GLU A 149 -1.15 20.46 -15.17
N GLU A 150 -1.89 19.75 -14.31
CA GLU A 150 -3.29 20.05 -14.02
C GLU A 150 -3.46 20.82 -12.71
N TYR A 151 -2.60 20.58 -11.72
CA TYR A 151 -2.71 21.16 -10.38
C TYR A 151 -1.59 22.16 -10.02
N ASP A 152 -0.65 22.42 -10.93
CA ASP A 152 0.55 23.25 -10.72
C ASP A 152 1.37 22.83 -9.48
N ASN A 153 1.24 21.57 -9.06
CA ASN A 153 1.94 21.00 -7.92
C ASN A 153 3.27 20.38 -8.37
N ASN A 154 4.36 21.11 -8.11
CA ASN A 154 5.73 20.67 -8.40
C ASN A 154 6.42 20.01 -7.18
N ASP A 155 5.73 19.89 -6.05
CA ASP A 155 6.31 19.41 -4.80
C ASP A 155 6.35 17.87 -4.72
N LEU A 156 5.42 17.18 -5.41
CA LEU A 156 5.41 15.72 -5.46
C LEU A 156 6.62 15.17 -6.22
N LYS A 157 7.41 14.33 -5.54
CA LYS A 157 8.58 13.67 -6.10
C LYS A 157 8.30 12.22 -6.41
N VAL A 158 8.68 11.78 -7.61
CA VAL A 158 8.74 10.36 -7.96
C VAL A 158 10.20 9.97 -8.16
N LEU A 159 10.62 8.95 -7.44
CA LEU A 159 11.99 8.43 -7.46
C LEU A 159 11.94 6.97 -7.89
N ILE A 160 12.71 6.63 -8.92
CA ILE A 160 12.80 5.28 -9.47
C ILE A 160 14.18 4.69 -9.15
N GLN A 161 14.21 3.48 -8.63
CA GLN A 161 15.43 2.70 -8.39
C GLN A 161 15.33 1.32 -9.02
N ASP A 162 16.20 1.05 -10.00
CA ASP A 162 16.33 -0.26 -10.64
C ASP A 162 17.09 -1.28 -9.75
#